data_AF-A0A097PR96-F1
#
_entry.id   AF-A0A097PR96-F1
#
_cell.length_a   1.000
_cell.length_b   1.000
_cell.length_c   1.000
_cell.angle_alpha   90.00
_cell.angle_beta   90.00
_cell.angle_gamma   90.00
#
_symmetry.space_group_name_H-M   'P 1'
#
loop_
_entity.id
_entity.type
_entity.pdbx_description
1 polymer ?
#
loop_
_entity_poly.entity_id
_entity_poly.type
_entity_poly.pdbx_seq_one_letter_code
_entity_poly.pdbx_strand_id
1 'polypeptide(L)'
;AKQCAFEEPSVETISGENVLTWPFAVKHVDCLTVTAEELVSVTTKYRFTSMMQAPLHGFAFWFDVEFNGHISSDRSKRVKPNEGVTLSTAREDAPTHWQQTLLYFYDPIEVKQDQVIEGSITLSQSRENQRFLNI
;
A
#
# COMPACT_ATOMS: atom_id res chain seq x y z
N ALA A 1 -5.93 -1.44 -27.74
CA ALA A 1 -6.93 -1.96 -26.77
C ALA A 1 -6.26 -2.64 -25.58
N LYS A 2 -5.47 -3.72 -25.77
CA LYS A 2 -4.81 -4.42 -24.64
C LYS A 2 -3.69 -3.63 -23.94
N GLN A 3 -3.04 -2.70 -24.63
CA GLN A 3 -1.88 -1.98 -24.09
C GLN A 3 -2.26 -0.89 -23.07
N CYS A 4 -3.41 -0.21 -23.25
CA CYS A 4 -3.89 0.82 -22.31
C CYS A 4 -4.35 0.25 -20.96
N ALA A 5 -4.81 -1.01 -20.92
CA ALA A 5 -5.31 -1.62 -19.68
C ALA A 5 -4.21 -1.92 -18.64
N PHE A 6 -2.93 -1.96 -19.06
CA PHE A 6 -1.79 -2.15 -18.15
C PHE A 6 -1.28 -0.83 -17.57
N GLU A 7 -1.66 0.31 -18.15
CA GLU A 7 -1.34 1.65 -17.62
C GLU A 7 -2.28 2.03 -16.46
N GLU A 8 -3.45 1.41 -16.39
CA GLU A 8 -4.44 1.68 -15.36
C GLU A 8 -4.25 0.75 -14.15
N PRO A 9 -4.22 1.29 -12.92
CA PRO A 9 -4.23 0.47 -11.70
C PRO A 9 -5.50 -0.37 -11.62
N SER A 10 -5.37 -1.66 -11.28
CA SER A 10 -6.54 -2.52 -10.98
C SER A 10 -6.86 -2.50 -9.49
N VAL A 11 -8.14 -2.63 -9.13
CA VAL A 11 -8.60 -2.74 -7.73
C VAL A 11 -9.19 -4.12 -7.54
N GLU A 12 -8.45 -5.01 -6.86
CA GLU A 12 -8.77 -6.43 -6.71
C GLU A 12 -8.24 -6.99 -5.38
N THR A 13 -8.76 -8.15 -4.96
CA THR A 13 -8.25 -8.87 -3.78
C THR A 13 -7.11 -9.82 -4.17
N ILE A 14 -6.01 -9.81 -3.42
CA ILE A 14 -4.83 -10.65 -3.68
C ILE A 14 -4.75 -11.81 -2.68
N SER A 15 -4.56 -13.04 -3.16
CA SER A 15 -4.30 -14.20 -2.29
C SER A 15 -2.85 -14.24 -1.81
N GLY A 16 -2.63 -14.84 -0.64
CA GLY A 16 -1.32 -14.82 0.00
C GLY A 16 -0.21 -15.56 -0.74
N GLU A 17 -0.56 -16.55 -1.56
CA GLU A 17 0.39 -17.27 -2.41
C GLU A 17 0.98 -16.42 -3.55
N ASN A 18 0.37 -15.27 -3.85
CA ASN A 18 0.78 -14.36 -4.91
C ASN A 18 1.72 -13.23 -4.42
N VAL A 19 2.14 -13.25 -3.14
CA VAL A 19 3.05 -12.25 -2.58
C VAL A 19 4.46 -12.80 -2.49
N LEU A 20 5.40 -12.09 -3.12
CA LEU A 20 6.81 -12.51 -3.22
C LEU A 20 7.73 -11.90 -2.16
N THR A 21 7.28 -10.87 -1.42
CA THR A 21 8.16 -10.09 -0.52
C THR A 21 7.42 -9.66 0.74
N TRP A 22 8.17 -9.25 1.77
CA TRP A 22 7.57 -8.60 2.94
C TRP A 22 7.10 -7.19 2.57
N PRO A 23 6.00 -6.70 3.18
CA PRO A 23 5.48 -5.38 2.88
C PRO A 23 6.43 -4.28 3.36
N PHE A 24 6.24 -3.09 2.78
CA PHE A 24 7.05 -1.93 3.07
C PHE A 24 6.18 -0.68 3.07
N ALA A 25 6.33 0.14 4.12
CA ALA A 25 5.58 1.38 4.25
C ALA A 25 6.14 2.45 3.31
N VAL A 26 5.34 2.87 2.33
CA VAL A 26 5.70 3.97 1.41
C VAL A 26 5.73 5.31 2.14
N LYS A 27 4.71 5.59 2.97
CA LYS A 27 4.58 6.82 3.76
C LYS A 27 3.65 6.58 4.94
N HIS A 28 4.06 7.04 6.12
CA HIS A 28 3.17 7.21 7.26
C HIS A 28 2.59 8.63 7.24
N VAL A 29 1.26 8.74 7.38
CA VAL A 29 0.54 10.02 7.37
C VAL A 29 -0.09 10.23 8.75
N ASP A 30 0.46 11.15 9.53
CA ASP A 30 -0.18 11.62 10.75
C ASP A 30 -1.18 12.74 10.41
N CYS A 31 -2.47 12.41 10.45
CA CYS A 31 -3.55 13.35 10.14
C CYS A 31 -3.59 14.59 11.06
N LEU A 32 -2.90 14.60 12.21
CA LEU A 32 -2.83 15.75 13.10
C LEU A 32 -1.76 16.77 12.70
N THR A 33 -0.70 16.33 12.01
CA THR A 33 0.47 17.17 11.71
C THR A 33 0.74 17.33 10.23
N VAL A 34 0.22 16.44 9.39
CA VAL A 34 0.49 16.47 7.94
C VAL A 34 -0.05 17.74 7.30
N THR A 35 0.73 18.29 6.37
CA THR A 35 0.34 19.42 5.53
C THR A 35 -0.08 18.95 4.14
N ALA A 36 -0.93 19.73 3.46
CA ALA A 36 -1.33 19.43 2.09
C ALA A 36 -0.13 19.39 1.12
N GLU A 37 0.88 20.24 1.35
CA GLU A 37 2.09 20.32 0.53
C GLU A 37 2.92 19.03 0.60
N GLU A 38 3.03 18.41 1.77
CA GLU A 38 3.73 17.12 1.93
C GLU A 38 3.07 15.97 1.15
N LEU A 39 1.79 16.09 0.80
CA LEU A 39 1.04 15.08 0.06
C LEU A 39 0.98 15.36 -1.45
N VAL A 40 1.51 16.50 -1.91
CA VAL A 40 1.56 16.82 -3.35
C VAL A 40 2.46 15.83 -4.10
N SER A 41 3.57 15.40 -3.48
CA SER A 41 4.48 14.40 -4.05
C SER A 41 5.20 13.63 -2.95
N VAL A 42 5.07 12.31 -2.96
CA VAL A 42 5.70 11.38 -2.02
C VAL A 42 6.62 10.46 -2.81
N THR A 43 7.93 10.54 -2.58
CA THR A 43 8.92 9.67 -3.21
C THR A 43 9.63 8.83 -2.17
N THR A 44 9.65 7.51 -2.35
CA THR A 44 10.32 6.57 -1.43
C THR A 44 11.12 5.54 -2.22
N LYS A 45 12.35 5.27 -1.78
CA LYS A 45 13.16 4.17 -2.29
C LYS A 45 12.82 2.89 -1.56
N TYR A 46 12.67 1.79 -2.30
CA TYR A 46 12.39 0.48 -1.73
C TYR A 46 13.52 -0.50 -2.02
N ARG A 47 13.63 -1.50 -1.15
CA ARG A 47 14.56 -2.62 -1.27
C ARG A 47 13.92 -3.84 -0.65
N PHE A 48 13.55 -4.80 -1.49
CA PHE A 48 12.94 -6.06 -1.08
C PHE A 48 13.90 -7.22 -1.30
N THR A 49 13.60 -8.32 -0.63
CA THR A 49 14.25 -9.62 -0.89
C THR A 49 13.14 -10.60 -1.21
N SER A 50 13.22 -11.24 -2.38
CA SER A 50 12.22 -12.23 -2.80
C SER A 50 12.26 -13.45 -1.89
N MET A 51 11.10 -13.87 -1.39
CA MET A 51 10.95 -15.04 -0.53
C MET A 51 11.06 -16.36 -1.30
N MET A 52 10.85 -16.33 -2.62
CA MET A 52 10.82 -17.52 -3.47
C MET A 52 11.19 -17.20 -4.93
N GLN A 53 11.39 -18.25 -5.72
CA GLN A 53 11.51 -18.13 -7.17
C GLN A 53 10.13 -18.11 -7.82
N ALA A 54 9.81 -17.03 -8.54
CA ALA A 54 8.55 -16.87 -9.26
C ALA A 54 8.61 -15.63 -10.18
N PRO A 55 7.70 -15.50 -11.16
CA PRO A 55 7.53 -14.29 -11.94
C PRO A 55 6.93 -13.15 -11.10
N LEU A 56 7.63 -12.02 -11.03
CA LEU A 56 7.15 -10.77 -10.46
C LEU A 56 6.27 -10.06 -11.50
N HIS A 57 4.97 -10.06 -11.27
CA HIS A 57 3.99 -9.44 -12.19
C HIS A 57 3.80 -7.94 -11.95
N GLY A 58 4.17 -7.42 -10.78
CA GLY A 58 3.87 -6.04 -10.43
C GLY A 58 3.94 -5.75 -8.94
N PHE A 59 3.31 -4.65 -8.52
CA PHE A 59 3.22 -4.20 -7.14
C PHE A 59 1.77 -4.12 -6.67
N ALA A 60 1.56 -4.42 -5.40
CA ALA A 60 0.30 -4.26 -4.71
C ALA A 60 0.42 -3.17 -3.65
N PHE A 61 -0.60 -2.33 -3.55
CA PHE A 61 -0.70 -1.24 -2.59
C PHE A 61 -1.98 -1.40 -1.77
N TRP A 62 -1.87 -1.08 -0.49
CA TRP A 62 -2.96 -1.02 0.46
C TRP A 62 -2.60 0.00 1.54
N PHE A 63 -3.49 0.21 2.50
CA PHE A 63 -3.24 1.11 3.60
C PHE A 63 -3.81 0.57 4.91
N ASP A 64 -3.21 1.04 6.00
CA ASP A 64 -3.68 0.82 7.35
C ASP A 64 -4.07 2.16 7.96
N VAL A 65 -5.13 2.15 8.77
CA VAL A 65 -5.62 3.32 9.52
C VAL A 65 -5.63 2.97 11.00
N GLU A 66 -4.85 3.71 11.76
CA GLU A 66 -4.82 3.62 13.22
C GLU A 66 -5.69 4.72 13.83
N PHE A 67 -6.73 4.32 14.55
CA PHE A 67 -7.56 5.21 15.34
C PHE A 67 -6.96 5.34 16.73
N ASN A 68 -6.03 6.28 16.86
CA ASN A 68 -5.51 6.71 18.15
C ASN A 68 -6.59 7.50 18.88
N GLY A 69 -7.41 6.79 19.69
CA GLY A 69 -8.43 7.44 20.49
C GLY A 69 -7.80 8.48 21.42
N HIS A 70 -8.44 9.66 21.55
CA HIS A 70 -8.22 10.45 22.76
C HIS A 70 -8.53 9.53 23.94
N ILE A 71 -7.63 9.46 24.92
CA ILE A 71 -7.93 8.90 26.23
C ILE A 71 -8.96 9.84 26.89
N SER A 72 -10.21 9.79 26.45
CA SER A 72 -11.31 10.38 27.19
C SER A 72 -11.55 9.48 28.39
N SER A 73 -11.50 10.09 29.56
CA SER A 73 -11.50 9.49 30.89
C SER A 73 -12.81 8.79 31.27
N ASP A 74 -13.57 8.23 30.32
CA ASP A 74 -14.86 7.60 30.60
C ASP A 74 -14.75 6.07 30.57
N ARG A 75 -14.55 5.51 31.78
CA ARG A 75 -14.28 4.09 32.07
C ARG A 75 -15.52 3.19 31.92
N SER A 76 -16.19 3.24 30.78
CA SER A 76 -17.36 2.39 30.52
C SER A 76 -17.32 1.72 29.15
N LYS A 77 -16.31 0.87 28.93
CA LYS A 77 -16.40 -0.40 28.20
C LYS A 77 -15.04 -1.11 28.27
N ARG A 78 -15.07 -2.42 28.53
CA ARG A 78 -13.89 -3.30 28.62
C ARG A 78 -13.23 -3.48 27.24
N VAL A 79 -12.57 -2.45 26.73
CA VAL A 79 -11.51 -2.58 25.74
C VAL A 79 -10.23 -2.31 26.51
N LYS A 80 -9.20 -3.15 26.33
CA LYS A 80 -7.90 -2.93 26.98
C LYS A 80 -7.45 -1.50 26.62
N PRO A 81 -7.13 -0.63 27.59
CA PRO A 81 -6.92 0.80 27.37
C PRO A 81 -5.64 1.16 26.57
N ASN A 82 -4.98 0.17 25.95
CA ASN A 82 -3.68 0.29 25.30
C ASN A 82 -3.63 -0.35 23.90
N GLU A 83 -4.76 -0.80 23.36
CA GLU A 83 -4.83 -1.42 22.03
C GLU A 83 -5.63 -0.47 21.14
N GLY A 84 -4.92 0.33 20.35
CA GLY A 84 -5.53 1.22 19.35
C GLY A 84 -6.41 0.40 18.40
N VAL A 85 -7.47 1.02 17.86
CA VAL A 85 -8.30 0.35 16.85
C VAL A 85 -7.61 0.53 15.51
N THR A 86 -7.28 -0.57 14.82
CA THR A 86 -6.66 -0.53 13.49
C THR A 86 -7.63 -1.10 12.46
N LEU A 87 -7.80 -0.38 11.35
CA LEU A 87 -8.44 -0.88 10.13
C LEU A 87 -7.33 -1.06 9.10
N SER A 88 -7.09 -2.30 8.69
CA SER A 88 -6.16 -2.64 7.61
C SER A 88 -6.94 -3.06 6.37
N THR A 89 -6.45 -2.65 5.20
CA THR A 89 -6.89 -3.19 3.91
C THR A 89 -5.87 -4.17 3.33
N ALA A 90 -4.91 -4.62 4.15
CA ALA A 90 -3.97 -5.67 3.78
C ALA A 90 -4.69 -6.99 3.49
N ARG A 91 -4.03 -7.85 2.73
CA ARG A 91 -4.62 -9.13 2.29
C ARG A 91 -4.81 -10.14 3.43
N GLU A 92 -4.04 -10.02 4.49
CA GLU A 92 -4.06 -10.89 5.66
C GLU A 92 -5.26 -10.62 6.58
N ASP A 93 -5.90 -9.46 6.42
CA ASP A 93 -7.07 -9.04 7.17
C ASP A 93 -8.38 -9.30 6.42
N ALA A 94 -9.50 -9.10 7.11
CA ALA A 94 -10.82 -9.29 6.53
C ALA A 94 -11.02 -8.39 5.29
N PRO A 95 -11.61 -8.90 4.18
CA PRO A 95 -11.82 -8.10 2.97
C PRO A 95 -12.61 -6.83 3.24
N THR A 96 -12.10 -5.71 2.72
CA THR A 96 -12.78 -4.42 2.76
C THR A 96 -13.23 -4.01 1.36
N HIS A 97 -14.12 -3.02 1.24
CA HIS A 97 -14.56 -2.51 -0.06
C HIS A 97 -13.44 -1.80 -0.84
N TRP A 98 -12.33 -1.40 -0.18
CA TRP A 98 -11.18 -0.79 -0.83
C TRP A 98 -10.28 -1.80 -1.54
N GLN A 99 -10.33 -3.08 -1.14
CA GLN A 99 -9.46 -4.13 -1.67
C GLN A 99 -7.98 -3.70 -1.67
N GLN A 100 -7.21 -4.07 -2.69
CA GLN A 100 -5.84 -3.60 -2.93
C GLN A 100 -5.74 -2.97 -4.32
N THR A 101 -4.80 -2.04 -4.51
CA THR A 101 -4.48 -1.45 -5.82
C THR A 101 -3.27 -2.17 -6.42
N LEU A 102 -3.40 -2.68 -7.64
CA LEU A 102 -2.37 -3.43 -8.34
C LEU A 102 -1.84 -2.65 -9.53
N LEU A 103 -0.51 -2.57 -9.64
CA LEU A 103 0.21 -2.05 -10.80
C LEU A 103 1.00 -3.18 -11.44
N TYR A 104 0.67 -3.51 -12.69
CA TYR A 104 1.30 -4.61 -13.40
C TYR A 104 2.44 -4.13 -14.30
N PHE A 105 3.49 -4.93 -14.38
CA PHE A 105 4.44 -4.82 -15.48
C PHE A 105 3.80 -5.35 -16.77
N TYR A 106 4.20 -4.78 -17.90
CA TYR A 106 3.83 -5.31 -19.21
C TYR A 106 4.31 -6.75 -19.40
N ASP A 107 5.57 -7.00 -19.02
CA ASP A 107 6.19 -8.32 -19.05
C ASP A 107 6.65 -8.68 -17.62
N PRO A 108 6.23 -9.83 -17.07
CA PRO A 108 6.68 -10.29 -15.77
C PRO A 108 8.20 -10.46 -15.70
N ILE A 109 8.78 -10.16 -14.54
CA ILE A 109 10.21 -10.25 -14.30
C ILE A 109 10.50 -11.52 -13.49
N GLU A 110 11.26 -12.44 -14.05
CA GLU A 110 11.70 -13.64 -13.32
C GLU A 110 12.62 -13.26 -12.15
N VAL A 111 12.20 -13.60 -10.93
CA VAL A 111 13.01 -13.40 -9.73
C VAL A 111 13.34 -14.74 -9.08
N LYS A 112 14.55 -14.84 -8.51
CA LYS A 112 14.99 -15.99 -7.71
C LYS A 112 14.71 -15.77 -6.24
N GLN A 113 14.66 -16.84 -5.47
CA GLN A 113 14.70 -16.75 -4.01
C GLN A 113 15.93 -15.95 -3.57
N ASP A 114 15.75 -15.12 -2.55
CA ASP A 114 16.74 -14.21 -1.96
C ASP A 114 17.26 -13.12 -2.92
N GLN A 115 16.70 -13.01 -4.13
CA GLN A 115 17.04 -11.94 -5.07
C GLN A 115 16.58 -10.59 -4.51
N VAL A 116 17.49 -9.62 -4.56
CA VAL A 116 17.21 -8.24 -4.16
C VAL A 116 16.49 -7.51 -5.28
N ILE A 117 15.41 -6.82 -4.93
CA ILE A 117 14.60 -6.00 -5.84
C ILE A 117 14.63 -4.57 -5.29
N GLU A 118 15.16 -3.62 -6.05
CA GLU A 118 15.37 -2.23 -5.63
C GLU A 118 14.82 -1.25 -6.64
N GLY A 119 14.34 -0.11 -6.16
CA GLY A 119 13.84 0.96 -7.01
C GLY A 119 13.32 2.14 -6.20
N SER A 120 12.51 2.97 -6.85
CA SER A 120 11.81 4.09 -6.23
C SER A 120 10.40 4.18 -6.76
N ILE A 121 9.48 4.58 -5.90
CA ILE A 121 8.10 4.93 -6.26
C ILE A 121 7.88 6.42 -5.99
N THR A 122 7.10 7.09 -6.84
CA THR A 122 6.65 8.46 -6.61
C THR A 122 5.15 8.56 -6.79
N LEU A 123 4.41 8.79 -5.70
CA LEU A 123 2.99 9.10 -5.72
C LEU A 123 2.86 10.62 -5.81
N SER A 124 2.23 11.17 -6.85
CA SER A 124 2.12 12.63 -7.01
C SER A 124 0.76 13.07 -7.54
N GLN A 125 0.32 14.25 -7.12
CA GLN A 125 -0.93 14.84 -7.59
C GLN A 125 -0.81 15.23 -9.07
N SER A 126 -1.82 14.87 -9.89
CA SER A 126 -1.83 15.24 -11.30
C SER A 126 -2.04 16.75 -11.50
N ARG A 127 -1.32 17.31 -12.49
CA ARG A 127 -1.46 18.72 -12.91
C ARG A 127 -2.72 18.97 -13.74
N GLU A 128 -3.22 17.93 -14.42
CA GLU A 128 -4.43 18.03 -15.24
C GLU A 128 -5.69 17.99 -14.38
N ASN A 129 -5.67 17.16 -13.34
CA ASN A 129 -6.76 17.08 -12.36
C ASN A 129 -6.20 16.74 -10.97
N GLN A 130 -6.35 17.67 -10.03
CA GLN A 130 -5.83 17.52 -8.66
C GLN A 130 -6.46 16.36 -7.87
N ARG A 131 -7.55 15.76 -8.36
CA ARG A 131 -8.15 14.55 -7.77
C ARG A 131 -7.56 13.26 -8.30
N PHE A 132 -6.72 13.30 -9.32
CA PHE A 132 -6.04 12.14 -9.87
C PHE A 132 -4.63 11.99 -9.30
N LEU A 133 -4.22 10.75 -9.10
CA LEU A 133 -2.92 10.37 -8.59
C LEU A 133 -2.08 9.79 -9.72
N ASN A 134 -0.87 10.32 -9.90
CA ASN A 134 0.17 9.74 -10.74
C ASN A 134 1.02 8.81 -9.87
N ILE A 135 1.38 7.65 -10.42
CA ILE A 135 2.28 6.68 -9.79
C ILE A 135 3.37 6.29 -10.78
#